data_AF-A0A937ZI18-F1
#
_entry.id   AF-A0A937ZI18-F1
#
_cell.length_a   1.000
_cell.length_b   1.000
_cell.length_c   1.000
_cell.angle_alpha   90.00
_cell.angle_beta   90.00
_cell.angle_gamma   90.00
#
_symmetry.space_group_name_H-M   'P 1'
#
loop_
_entity.id
_entity.type
_entity.pdbx_description
1 polymer ?
#
loop_
_entity_poly.entity_id
_entity_poly.type
_entity_poly.pdbx_seq_one_letter_code
_entity_poly.pdbx_strand_id
1 'polypeptide(L)'
;RLVAIRLDPRIVYRFLFVSAPNQTAGLRDGFQRTTYSFKMLSAADAAKEEPHKVRLYQVRAGDTVEKVAARMPFDDHKVDRFLVMNGMTSRDPLKPGTLVKIVDD
;
A
#
# COMPACT_ATOMS: atom_id res chain seq x y z
N ARG A 1 15.52 7.79 5.34
CA ARG A 1 16.53 6.70 5.37
C ARG A 1 16.77 6.21 3.95
N LEU A 2 18.01 5.88 3.57
CA LEU A 2 18.34 5.28 2.27
C LEU A 2 18.67 3.80 2.46
N VAL A 3 18.19 2.96 1.54
CA VAL A 3 18.53 1.53 1.48
C VAL A 3 18.89 1.19 0.04
N ALA A 4 20.01 0.52 -0.14
CA ALA A 4 20.43 -0.03 -1.43
C ALA A 4 20.62 -1.53 -1.29
N ILE A 5 19.97 -2.29 -2.17
CA ILE A 5 20.05 -3.75 -2.22
C ILE A 5 20.68 -4.11 -3.56
N ARG A 6 21.88 -4.69 -3.52
CA ARG A 6 22.59 -5.15 -4.71
C ARG A 6 22.18 -6.59 -5.01
N LEU A 7 21.58 -6.81 -6.18
CA LEU A 7 21.25 -8.16 -6.66
C LEU A 7 22.49 -8.80 -7.30
N ASP A 8 23.10 -8.08 -8.24
CA ASP A 8 24.29 -8.51 -8.98
C ASP A 8 25.17 -7.29 -9.31
N PRO A 9 26.31 -7.43 -10.01
CA PRO A 9 27.19 -6.30 -10.33
C PRO A 9 26.55 -5.18 -11.17
N ARG A 10 25.42 -5.42 -11.82
CA ARG A 10 24.72 -4.49 -12.73
C ARG A 10 23.40 -3.97 -12.15
N ILE A 11 22.77 -4.68 -11.22
CA ILE A 11 21.43 -4.35 -10.72
C ILE A 11 21.46 -3.97 -9.23
N VAL A 12 21.04 -2.74 -8.95
CA VAL A 12 20.85 -2.21 -7.59
C VAL A 12 19.44 -1.64 -7.45
N TYR A 13 18.73 -2.07 -6.42
CA TYR A 13 17.44 -1.50 -6.02
C TYR A 13 17.67 -0.43 -4.96
N ARG A 14 17.09 0.75 -5.15
CA ARG A 14 17.24 1.88 -4.24
C ARG A 14 15.89 2.29 -3.68
N PHE A 15 15.78 2.24 -2.36
CA PHE A 15 14.58 2.66 -1.63
C PHE A 15 14.89 3.89 -0.79
N LEU A 16 14.01 4.89 -0.89
CA LEU A 16 14.05 6.10 -0.07
C LEU A 16 12.83 6.13 0.85
N PHE A 17 13.09 6.21 2.14
CA PHE A 17 12.08 6.36 3.17
C PHE A 17 11.99 7.83 3.59
N VAL A 18 10.82 8.43 3.42
CA VAL A 18 10.53 9.84 3.70
C VAL A 18 9.43 9.93 4.75
N SER A 19 9.59 10.82 5.72
CA SER A 19 8.63 11.10 6.78
C SER A 19 8.76 12.55 7.25
N ALA A 20 7.71 13.08 7.89
CA ALA A 20 7.82 14.35 8.59
C ALA A 20 8.86 14.25 9.73
N PRO A 21 9.66 15.29 10.01
CA PRO A 21 10.72 15.23 11.02
C PRO A 21 10.23 14.77 12.39
N ASN A 22 9.07 15.27 12.83
CA ASN A 22 8.44 14.92 14.11
C ASN A 22 7.93 13.48 14.19
N GLN A 23 7.75 12.78 13.07
CA GLN A 23 7.32 11.37 13.03
C GLN A 23 8.48 10.40 12.88
N THR A 24 9.66 10.88 12.48
CA THR A 24 10.78 10.03 12.04
C THR A 24 11.25 9.08 13.14
N ALA A 25 11.28 9.53 14.40
CA ALA A 25 11.68 8.68 15.53
C ALA A 25 10.73 7.50 15.75
N GLY A 26 9.40 7.72 15.67
CA GLY A 26 8.40 6.67 15.86
C GLY A 26 8.33 5.66 14.71
N LEU A 27 8.83 6.03 13.52
CA LEU A 27 8.84 5.15 12.34
C LEU A 27 10.12 4.33 12.18
N ARG A 28 11.12 4.50 13.06
CA ARG A 28 12.44 3.86 12.94
C ARG A 28 12.36 2.34 12.79
N ASP A 29 11.61 1.68 13.65
CA ASP A 29 11.49 0.22 13.64
C ASP A 29 10.74 -0.28 12.41
N GLY A 30 9.68 0.43 12.00
CA GLY A 30 8.95 0.14 10.77
C GLY A 30 9.87 0.23 9.55
N PHE A 31 10.62 1.33 9.43
CA PHE A 31 11.61 1.51 8.36
C PHE A 31 12.68 0.42 8.37
N GLN A 32 13.15 0.01 9.55
CA GLN A 32 14.12 -1.07 9.67
C GLN A 32 13.52 -2.42 9.23
N ARG A 33 12.32 -2.77 9.68
CA ARG A 33 11.66 -4.02 9.29
C ARG A 33 11.41 -4.11 7.79
N THR A 34 11.00 -3.01 7.14
CA THR A 34 10.82 -2.98 5.68
C THR A 34 12.13 -3.29 4.93
N THR A 35 13.30 -2.99 5.50
CA THR A 35 14.58 -3.33 4.85
C THR A 35 14.83 -4.83 4.77
N TYR A 36 14.25 -5.62 5.69
CA TYR A 36 14.40 -7.07 5.76
C TYR A 36 13.30 -7.82 5.00
N SER A 37 12.26 -7.13 4.53
CA SER A 37 11.12 -7.75 3.83
C SER A 37 11.29 -7.79 2.31
N PHE A 38 12.43 -7.32 1.78
CA PHE A 38 12.67 -7.32 0.35
C PHE A 38 12.92 -8.74 -0.15
N LYS A 39 12.12 -9.18 -1.13
CA LYS A 39 12.26 -10.48 -1.81
C LYS A 39 12.21 -10.26 -3.32
N MET A 40 13.09 -10.93 -4.05
CA MET A 40 12.99 -10.99 -5.51
C MET A 40 11.88 -11.94 -5.93
N LEU A 41 11.10 -11.50 -6.91
CA LEU A 41 10.11 -12.34 -7.56
C LEU A 41 10.84 -13.34 -8.47
N SER A 42 10.61 -14.64 -8.28
CA SER A 42 11.09 -15.63 -9.24
C SER A 42 10.25 -15.58 -10.53
N ALA A 43 10.74 -16.15 -11.63
CA ALA A 43 9.93 -16.25 -12.86
C ALA A 43 8.62 -17.03 -12.63
N ALA A 44 8.65 -18.04 -11.76
CA ALA A 44 7.47 -18.82 -11.41
C ALA A 44 6.48 -18.05 -10.53
N ASP A 45 6.98 -17.19 -9.63
CA ASP A 45 6.12 -16.28 -8.86
C ASP A 45 5.51 -15.25 -9.81
N ALA A 46 6.32 -14.62 -10.68
CA ALA A 46 5.86 -13.61 -11.63
C ALA A 46 4.80 -14.11 -12.61
N ALA A 47 4.87 -15.39 -13.01
CA ALA A 47 3.90 -15.99 -13.92
C ALA A 47 2.53 -16.27 -13.26
N LYS A 48 2.46 -16.30 -11.93
CA LYS A 48 1.22 -16.58 -11.17
C LYS A 48 0.47 -15.31 -10.76
N GLU A 49 1.14 -14.17 -10.79
CA GLU A 49 0.57 -12.90 -10.35
C GLU A 49 -0.07 -12.16 -11.53
N GLU A 50 -1.34 -11.81 -11.41
CA GLU A 50 -1.98 -10.86 -12.31
C GLU A 50 -1.77 -9.43 -11.80
N PRO A 51 -1.46 -8.45 -12.67
CA PRO A 51 -1.26 -7.08 -12.24
C PRO A 51 -2.55 -6.47 -11.69
N HIS A 52 -2.57 -6.22 -10.39
CA HIS A 52 -3.63 -5.43 -9.78
C HIS A 52 -3.74 -4.03 -10.40
N LYS A 53 -4.97 -3.54 -10.57
CA LYS A 53 -5.29 -2.22 -11.12
C LYS A 53 -5.92 -1.34 -10.05
N VAL A 54 -5.59 -0.05 -10.08
CA VAL A 54 -6.28 0.97 -9.27
C VAL A 54 -7.44 1.52 -10.08
N ARG A 55 -8.66 1.41 -9.54
CA ARG A 55 -9.87 1.99 -10.13
C ARG A 55 -10.51 3.02 -9.20
N LEU A 56 -11.29 3.94 -9.77
CA LEU A 56 -12.09 4.88 -9.01
C LEU A 56 -13.46 4.26 -8.72
N TYR A 57 -13.84 4.26 -7.46
CA TYR A 57 -15.14 3.84 -6.97
C TYR A 57 -15.92 5.05 -6.47
N GLN A 58 -17.15 5.22 -6.94
CA GLN A 58 -18.06 6.24 -6.43
C GLN A 58 -18.77 5.71 -5.19
N VAL A 59 -18.54 6.39 -4.05
CA VAL A 59 -19.14 6.07 -2.76
C VAL A 59 -20.66 6.18 -2.86
N ARG A 60 -21.37 5.18 -2.34
CA ARG A 60 -22.83 5.10 -2.32
C ARG A 60 -23.37 5.38 -0.92
N ALA A 61 -24.66 5.69 -0.83
CA ALA A 61 -25.34 5.78 0.45
C ALA A 61 -25.26 4.43 1.19
N GLY A 62 -24.85 4.46 2.46
CA GLY A 62 -24.70 3.26 3.30
C GLY A 62 -23.35 2.51 3.15
N ASP A 63 -22.45 3.01 2.30
CA ASP A 63 -21.06 2.54 2.28
C ASP A 63 -20.33 2.95 3.56
N THR A 64 -19.46 2.06 4.03
CA THR A 64 -18.50 2.33 5.11
C THR A 64 -17.10 1.97 4.62
N VAL A 65 -16.07 2.49 5.29
CA VAL A 65 -14.68 2.19 4.94
C VAL A 65 -14.45 0.69 4.88
N GLU A 66 -14.98 -0.05 5.86
CA GLU A 66 -14.86 -1.51 5.96
C GLU A 66 -15.51 -2.21 4.77
N LYS A 67 -16.74 -1.80 4.39
CA LYS A 67 -17.47 -2.41 3.26
C LYS A 67 -16.80 -2.15 1.92
N VAL A 68 -16.26 -0.95 1.72
CA VAL A 68 -15.58 -0.60 0.46
C VAL A 68 -14.21 -1.29 0.41
N ALA A 69 -13.45 -1.24 1.51
CA ALA A 69 -12.15 -1.90 1.60
C ALA A 69 -12.25 -3.42 1.42
N ALA A 70 -13.31 -4.06 1.90
CA ALA A 70 -13.55 -5.50 1.74
C ALA A 70 -13.55 -5.99 0.28
N ARG A 71 -13.83 -5.09 -0.68
CA ARG A 71 -13.84 -5.40 -2.12
C ARG A 71 -12.46 -5.58 -2.71
N MET A 72 -11.41 -5.13 -2.03
CA MET A 72 -10.05 -5.25 -2.53
C MET A 72 -9.51 -6.70 -2.39
N PRO A 73 -8.67 -7.16 -3.33
CA PRO A 73 -8.19 -8.55 -3.42
C PRO A 73 -6.98 -8.82 -2.51
N PHE A 74 -7.05 -8.44 -1.23
CA PHE A 74 -5.96 -8.65 -0.27
C PHE A 74 -6.40 -9.52 0.90
N ASP A 75 -5.59 -10.46 1.37
CA ASP A 75 -5.98 -11.28 2.54
C ASP A 75 -5.95 -10.50 3.86
N ASP A 76 -5.10 -9.47 3.94
CA ASP A 76 -4.87 -8.68 5.15
C ASP A 76 -4.90 -7.16 4.92
N HIS A 77 -4.96 -6.41 6.02
CA HIS A 77 -4.80 -4.96 6.05
C HIS A 77 -5.66 -4.16 5.06
N LYS A 78 -6.81 -4.70 4.61
CA LYS A 78 -7.67 -4.06 3.59
C LYS A 78 -8.04 -2.63 3.98
N VAL A 79 -8.48 -2.40 5.21
CA VAL A 79 -8.88 -1.08 5.70
C VAL A 79 -7.70 -0.11 5.71
N ASP A 80 -6.57 -0.52 6.30
CA ASP A 80 -5.36 0.31 6.35
C ASP A 80 -4.88 0.70 4.95
N ARG A 81 -4.85 -0.27 4.02
CA ARG A 81 -4.49 -0.03 2.61
C ARG A 81 -5.43 0.95 1.93
N PHE A 82 -6.74 0.79 2.14
CA PHE A 82 -7.74 1.70 1.58
C PHE A 82 -7.53 3.13 2.08
N LEU A 83 -7.33 3.30 3.38
CA LEU A 83 -7.11 4.60 4.01
C LEU A 83 -5.83 5.25 3.48
N VAL A 84 -4.70 4.53 3.48
CA VAL A 84 -3.41 5.04 2.99
C VAL A 84 -3.49 5.45 1.52
N MET A 85 -4.07 4.62 0.67
CA MET A 85 -4.17 4.88 -0.77
C MET A 85 -5.03 6.12 -1.08
N ASN A 86 -6.03 6.39 -0.24
CA ASN A 86 -6.94 7.52 -0.35
C ASN A 86 -6.51 8.75 0.47
N GLY A 87 -5.39 8.69 1.18
CA GLY A 87 -4.94 9.79 2.05
C GLY A 87 -5.92 10.08 3.19
N MET A 88 -6.63 9.06 3.66
CA MET A 88 -7.63 9.13 4.72
C MET A 88 -7.11 8.56 6.03
N THR A 89 -7.77 8.92 7.12
CA THR A 89 -7.64 8.35 8.45
C THR A 89 -8.91 7.61 8.84
N SER A 90 -8.87 6.82 9.91
CA SER A 90 -10.05 6.13 10.43
C SER A 90 -11.18 7.05 10.93
N ARG A 91 -10.91 8.38 11.03
CA ARG A 91 -11.88 9.39 11.42
C ARG A 91 -12.55 10.07 10.24
N ASP A 92 -12.02 9.89 9.03
CA ASP A 92 -12.56 10.54 7.85
C ASP A 92 -13.82 9.81 7.36
N PRO A 93 -14.95 10.52 7.18
CA PRO A 93 -16.17 9.88 6.71
C PRO A 93 -16.11 9.57 5.22
N LEU A 94 -16.73 8.46 4.80
CA LEU A 94 -17.06 8.24 3.39
C LEU A 94 -18.33 9.02 3.03
N LYS A 95 -18.18 10.02 2.16
CA LYS A 95 -19.29 10.86 1.72
C LYS A 95 -19.88 10.29 0.42
N PRO A 96 -21.19 9.99 0.35
CA PRO A 96 -21.81 9.56 -0.90
C PRO A 96 -21.53 10.53 -2.06
N GLY A 97 -21.26 9.97 -3.24
CA GLY A 97 -20.93 10.71 -4.46
C GLY A 97 -19.44 11.01 -4.65
N THR A 98 -18.60 10.89 -3.61
CA THR A 98 -17.15 11.10 -3.76
C THR A 98 -16.48 9.91 -4.42
N LEU A 99 -15.38 10.17 -5.13
CA LEU A 99 -14.55 9.13 -5.72
C LEU A 99 -13.44 8.73 -4.76
N VAL A 100 -13.27 7.43 -4.56
CA VAL A 100 -12.16 6.83 -3.81
C VAL A 100 -11.45 5.81 -4.69
N LYS A 101 -10.17 5.63 -4.48
CA LYS A 101 -9.35 4.58 -5.10
C LYS A 101 -9.66 3.25 -4.43
N ILE A 102 -9.81 2.22 -5.25
CA ILE A 102 -9.83 0.81 -4.83
C ILE A 102 -8.88 0.03 -5.73
N VAL A 103 -8.40 -1.10 -5.22
CA VAL A 103 -7.62 -2.06 -6.00
C VAL A 103 -8.54 -3.20 -6.45
N ASP A 104 -8.37 -3.65 -7.68
CA ASP A 104 -8.92 -4.91 -8.19
C ASP A 104 -7.94 -5.62 -9.12
N ASP A 105 -8.38 -6.76 -9.65
CA ASP A 105 -7.66 -7.58 -10.63
C ASP A 105 -7.98 -7.12 -12.07
#